data_AF-A0A6P2FIH3-F1
#
_entry.id   AF-A0A6P2FIH3-F1
#
_cell.length_a   1.000
_cell.length_b   1.000
_cell.length_c   1.000
_cell.angle_alpha   90.00
_cell.angle_beta   90.00
_cell.angle_gamma   90.00
#
_symmetry.space_group_name_H-M   'P 1'
#
loop_
_entity.id
_entity.type
_entity.pdbx_description
1 polymer ?
#
loop_
_entity_poly.entity_id
_entity_poly.type
_entity_poly.pdbx_seq_one_letter_code
_entity_poly.pdbx_strand_id
1 'polypeptide(L)' 'MGETNLPALVAADASSLYARNVLDFLKLVLPKEGGFKIDLEDDIVAACLMSRDGQVTRK' A
#
# COMPACT_ATOMS: atom_id res chain seq x y z
N MET A 1 -14.00 -17.76 -21.76
CA MET A 1 -12.77 -16.95 -21.80
C MET A 1 -12.96 -15.83 -20.79
N GLY A 2 -11.98 -15.63 -19.94
CA GLY A 2 -12.11 -14.96 -18.64
C GLY A 2 -10.71 -14.63 -18.18
N GLU A 3 -10.16 -13.60 -18.79
CA GLU A 3 -8.75 -13.29 -18.69
C GLU A 3 -8.49 -12.77 -17.27
N THR A 4 -7.78 -13.58 -16.48
CA THR A 4 -7.52 -13.33 -15.05
C THR A 4 -6.68 -12.08 -14.79
N ASN A 5 -6.07 -11.51 -15.84
CA ASN A 5 -5.22 -10.34 -15.77
C ASN A 5 -5.67 -9.22 -16.75
N LEU A 6 -6.96 -8.86 -16.69
CA LEU A 6 -7.50 -7.68 -17.36
C LEU A 6 -6.67 -6.38 -17.14
N PRO A 7 -6.11 -6.11 -15.95
CA PRO A 7 -5.29 -4.91 -15.74
C PRO A 7 -4.04 -4.84 -16.62
N ALA A 8 -3.46 -5.99 -17.01
CA ALA A 8 -2.33 -6.01 -17.94
C ALA A 8 -2.71 -5.64 -19.38
N LEU A 9 -4.00 -5.71 -19.74
CA LEU A 9 -4.49 -5.26 -21.04
C LEU A 9 -4.57 -3.74 -21.15
N VAL A 10 -4.52 -3.03 -20.01
CA VAL A 10 -4.49 -1.57 -19.91
C VAL A 10 -3.32 -1.13 -19.03
N ALA A 11 -2.14 -1.70 -19.29
CA ALA A 11 -0.98 -1.61 -18.41
C ALA A 11 -0.54 -0.17 -18.08
N ALA A 12 -0.66 0.77 -19.02
CA ALA A 12 -0.27 2.17 -18.80
C ALA A 12 -1.14 2.88 -17.76
N ASP A 13 -2.47 2.72 -17.85
CA ASP A 13 -3.40 3.32 -16.91
C ASP A 13 -3.41 2.58 -15.57
N ALA A 14 -3.34 1.24 -15.60
CA ALA A 14 -3.25 0.42 -14.40
C ALA A 14 -1.99 0.75 -13.57
N SER A 15 -0.84 0.94 -14.23
CA SER A 15 0.41 1.34 -13.56
C SER A 15 0.30 2.73 -12.94
N SER A 16 -0.32 3.68 -13.65
CA SER A 16 -0.52 5.04 -13.16
C SER A 16 -1.45 5.09 -11.95
N LEU A 17 -2.54 4.33 -11.96
CA LEU A 17 -3.47 4.20 -10.83
C LEU A 17 -2.81 3.52 -9.63
N TYR A 18 -2.05 2.45 -9.86
CA TYR A 18 -1.33 1.75 -8.79
C TYR A 18 -0.27 2.68 -8.14
N ALA A 19 0.50 3.40 -8.95
CA ALA A 19 1.49 4.35 -8.45
C ALA A 19 0.86 5.46 -7.58
N ARG A 20 -0.33 5.94 -7.95
CA ARG A 20 -1.09 6.91 -7.13
C ARG A 20 -1.50 6.31 -5.79
N ASN A 21 -2.05 5.10 -5.79
CA ASN A 21 -2.45 4.41 -4.56
C ASN A 21 -1.25 4.19 -3.62
N VAL A 22 -0.10 3.77 -4.16
CA VAL A 22 1.14 3.60 -3.38
C VAL A 22 1.62 4.94 -2.82
N LEU A 23 1.62 6.00 -3.63
CA LEU A 23 2.04 7.33 -3.20
C LEU A 23 1.14 7.89 -2.09
N ASP A 24 -0.18 7.70 -2.20
CA ASP A 24 -1.13 8.15 -1.19
C ASP A 24 -0.96 7.40 0.13
N PHE A 25 -0.67 6.09 0.08
CA PHE A 25 -0.32 5.33 1.27
C PHE A 25 1.02 5.78 1.89
N LEU A 26 2.04 6.03 1.06
CA LEU A 26 3.35 6.48 1.54
C LEU A 26 3.29 7.83 2.27
N LYS A 27 2.35 8.72 1.94
CA LYS A 27 2.14 9.97 2.68
C LYS A 27 1.72 9.76 4.14
N LEU A 28 1.11 8.62 4.47
CA LEU A 28 0.72 8.28 5.84
C LEU A 28 1.92 7.76 6.65
N VAL A 29 2.87 7.09 6.00
CA VAL A 29 4.00 6.41 6.65
C VAL A 29 5.29 7.23 6.64
N LEU A 30 5.42 8.16 5.68
CA LEU A 30 6.56 9.05 5.51
C LEU A 30 6.19 10.47 5.97
N PRO A 31 6.48 10.85 7.23
CA PRO A 31 6.25 12.21 7.69
C PRO A 31 7.13 13.21 6.92
N LYS A 32 6.64 14.45 6.80
CA LYS A 32 7.30 15.52 6.03
C LYS A 32 8.70 15.89 6.54
N GLU A 33 8.96 15.61 7.81
CA GLU A 33 10.25 15.86 8.48
C GLU A 33 11.32 14.81 8.13
N GLY A 34 10.95 13.78 7.38
CA GLY A 34 11.81 12.67 7.02
C GLY A 34 11.72 11.51 8.01
N GLY A 35 12.27 10.37 7.62
CA GLY A 35 12.19 9.12 8.38
C GLY A 35 10.98 8.25 8.00
N PHE A 36 10.76 7.22 8.80
CA PHE A 36 9.74 6.20 8.56
C PHE A 36 9.00 5.96 9.86
N LYS A 37 7.71 6.31 9.90
CA LYS A 37 6.86 6.14 11.08
C LYS A 37 5.67 5.26 10.71
N ILE A 38 5.61 4.08 11.31
CA ILE A 38 4.41 3.25 11.27
C ILE A 38 3.49 3.72 12.40
N ASP A 39 2.47 4.49 12.03
CA ASP A 39 1.43 4.89 12.95
C ASP A 39 0.39 3.77 13.09
N LEU A 40 0.29 3.17 14.27
CA LEU A 40 -0.66 2.09 14.54
C LEU A 40 -2.04 2.61 14.96
N GLU A 41 -2.17 3.91 15.21
CA GLU A 41 -3.45 4.57 15.46
C GLU A 41 -4.15 4.97 14.16
N ASP A 42 -3.45 4.94 13.03
CA ASP A 42 -4.04 5.13 11.71
C ASP A 42 -4.65 3.82 11.20
N ASP A 43 -5.98 3.82 11.04
CA ASP A 43 -6.76 2.65 10.62
C ASP A 43 -6.29 2.05 9.27
N ILE A 44 -5.79 2.88 8.36
CA ILE A 44 -5.31 2.44 7.04
C ILE A 44 -3.97 1.73 7.20
N VAL A 45 -3.04 2.32 7.95
CA VAL A 45 -1.71 1.74 8.20
C VAL A 45 -1.83 0.44 9.00
N ALA A 46 -2.71 0.40 10.02
CA ALA A 46 -2.98 -0.80 10.81
C ALA A 46 -3.57 -1.93 9.97
N ALA A 47 -4.54 -1.64 9.08
CA ALA A 47 -5.15 -2.64 8.22
C ALA A 47 -4.18 -3.21 7.16
N CYS A 48 -3.23 -2.40 6.69
CA CYS A 48 -2.22 -2.83 5.70
C CYS A 48 -1.04 -3.58 6.32
N LEU A 49 -0.84 -3.52 7.65
CA LEU A 49 0.30 -4.14 8.31
C LEU A 49 0.11 -5.67 8.45
N MET A 50 0.85 -6.44 7.65
CA MET A 50 0.77 -7.91 7.63
C MET A 50 1.68 -8.59 8.65
N SER A 51 2.88 -8.04 8.86
CA SER A 51 3.87 -8.56 9.79
C SER A 51 4.77 -7.45 10.30
N ARG A 52 5.21 -7.54 11.56
CA ARG A 52 6.16 -6.62 12.19
C ARG A 52 7.00 -7.37 13.22
N ASP A 53 8.29 -7.08 13.27
CA ASP A 53 9.23 -7.62 14.28
C ASP A 53 9.19 -9.16 14.40
N GLY A 54 9.08 -9.86 13.27
CA GLY A 54 9.02 -11.32 13.20
C GLY A 54 7.67 -11.94 13.59
N GLN A 55 6.66 -11.12 13.88
CA GLN A 55 5.31 -11.57 14.21
C GLN A 55 4.33 -11.20 13.11
N VAL A 56 3.39 -12.10 12.82
CA VAL A 56 2.26 -11.81 11.92
C VAL A 56 1.26 -10.96 12.70
N THR A 57 1.00 -9.75 12.22
CA THR A 57 0.07 -8.80 12.86
C THR A 57 -1.36 -8.98 12.40
N ARG A 58 -1.56 -9.63 11.24
CA ARG A 58 -2.87 -9.99 10.71
C ARG A 58 -3.36 -11.31 11.29
N LYS A 59 -4.51 -11.29 11.96
CA LYS A 59 -5.25 -12.50 12.34
C LYS A 59 -6.17 -12.96 11.22
#